data_AF-A0A848XQ63-F1
#
_entry.id   AF-A0A848XQ63-F1
#
_cell.length_a   1.000
_cell.length_b   1.000
_cell.length_c   1.000
_cell.angle_alpha   90.00
_cell.angle_beta   90.00
_cell.angle_gamma   90.00
#
_symmetry.space_group_name_H-M   'P 1'
#
loop_
_entity.id
_entity.type
_entity.pdbx_description
1 polymer ?
#
loop_
_entity_poly.entity_id
_entity_poly.type
_entity_poly.pdbx_seq_one_letter_code
_entity_poly.pdbx_strand_id
1 'polypeptide(L)'
;MDALRVDGRYALRRLRQTPVFTAVAALSLGLGIGVNSAAFGVVSSILFRPFPAEHSEELVDVYMRDAGGFEYAPMSYLDLQELRAQNEVFVDAVGA
;
A
#
# COMPACT_ATOMS: atom_id res chain seq x y z
N MET A 1 -19.84 24.06 -29.22
CA MET A 1 -19.11 22.76 -29.19
C MET A 1 -17.87 22.76 -30.09
N ASP A 2 -17.77 23.67 -31.07
CA ASP A 2 -16.64 23.71 -32.01
C ASP A 2 -15.34 24.27 -31.42
N ALA A 3 -15.44 25.21 -30.47
CA ALA A 3 -14.28 25.79 -29.81
C ALA A 3 -13.41 24.73 -29.10
N LEU A 4 -14.01 23.83 -28.32
CA LEU A 4 -13.31 22.75 -27.63
C LEU A 4 -12.56 21.81 -28.59
N ARG A 5 -13.14 21.54 -29.77
CA ARG A 5 -12.50 20.71 -30.80
C ARG A 5 -11.30 21.40 -31.44
N VAL A 6 -11.42 22.71 -31.68
CA VAL A 6 -10.32 23.53 -32.22
C VAL A 6 -9.19 23.65 -31.21
N ASP A 7 -9.52 23.93 -29.95
CA ASP A 7 -8.55 24.08 -28.87
C ASP A 7 -7.80 22.77 -28.60
N GLY A 8 -8.51 21.64 -28.53
CA GLY A 8 -7.89 20.33 -28.35
C GLY A 8 -6.93 19.95 -29.49
N ARG A 9 -7.33 20.23 -30.75
CA ARG A 9 -6.48 19.98 -31.92
C ARG A 9 -5.27 20.92 -31.97
N TYR A 10 -5.43 22.16 -31.51
CA TYR A 10 -4.34 23.14 -31.39
C TYR A 10 -3.34 22.74 -30.30
N ALA A 11 -3.82 22.28 -29.14
CA ALA A 11 -2.99 21.76 -28.05
C ALA A 11 -2.19 20.53 -28.48
N LEU A 12 -2.81 19.58 -29.19
CA LEU A 12 -2.10 18.39 -29.71
C LEU A 12 -1.00 18.77 -30.70
N ARG A 13 -1.25 19.77 -31.55
CA ARG A 13 -0.27 20.27 -32.50
C ARG A 13 0.89 20.98 -31.81
N ARG A 14 0.63 21.75 -30.74
CA ARG A 14 1.66 22.36 -29.90
C ARG A 14 2.55 21.31 -29.23
N LEU A 15 1.95 20.25 -28.65
CA LEU A 15 2.69 19.14 -28.03
C LEU A 15 3.62 18.43 -29.04
N ARG A 16 3.17 18.25 -30.29
CA ARG A 16 3.98 17.68 -31.37
C ARG A 16 5.10 18.60 -31.88
N GLN A 17 4.98 19.92 -31.70
CA GLN A 17 6.01 20.88 -32.09
C GLN A 17 7.18 20.92 -31.10
N THR A 18 6.96 20.54 -29.83
CA THR A 18 8.00 20.51 -28.78
C THR A 18 8.13 19.09 -28.19
N PRO A 19 8.60 18.11 -28.99
CA PRO A 19 8.56 16.69 -28.61
C PRO A 19 9.43 16.37 -27.38
N VAL A 20 10.57 17.04 -27.21
CA VAL A 20 11.47 16.81 -26.07
C VAL A 20 10.81 17.24 -24.76
N PHE A 21 10.25 18.45 -24.69
CA PHE A 21 9.55 18.94 -23.50
C PHE A 21 8.34 18.06 -23.18
N THR A 22 7.56 17.71 -24.20
CA THR A 22 6.39 16.83 -24.05
C THR A 22 6.79 15.45 -23.51
N ALA A 23 7.88 14.87 -24.00
CA ALA A 23 8.37 13.58 -23.51
C ALA A 23 8.80 13.65 -22.04
N VAL A 24 9.55 14.67 -21.63
CA VAL A 24 9.98 14.85 -20.24
C VAL A 24 8.76 15.05 -19.32
N ALA A 25 7.81 15.91 -19.72
CA ALA A 25 6.58 16.14 -18.97
C ALA A 25 5.75 14.85 -18.83
N ALA A 26 5.58 14.09 -19.92
CA ALA A 26 4.86 12.82 -19.92
C ALA A 26 5.54 11.76 -19.05
N LEU A 27 6.87 11.65 -19.09
CA LEU A 27 7.62 10.74 -18.25
C LEU A 27 7.53 11.13 -16.76
N SER A 28 7.62 12.42 -16.45
CA SER A 28 7.47 12.90 -15.07
C SER A 28 6.08 12.62 -14.51
N LEU A 29 5.04 12.91 -15.29
CA LEU A 29 3.65 12.56 -14.96
C LEU A 29 3.46 11.06 -14.78
N GLY A 30 3.95 10.27 -15.74
CA GLY A 30 3.87 8.81 -15.71
C GLY A 30 4.59 8.21 -14.51
N LEU A 31 5.78 8.70 -14.16
CA LEU A 31 6.51 8.30 -12.97
C LEU A 31 5.76 8.66 -11.69
N GLY A 32 5.23 9.88 -11.57
CA GLY A 32 4.46 10.27 -10.39
C GLY A 32 3.22 9.40 -10.17
N ILE A 33 2.47 9.13 -11.24
CA ILE A 33 1.29 8.26 -11.19
C ILE A 33 1.69 6.81 -10.90
N GLY A 34 2.74 6.32 -11.56
CA GLY A 34 3.23 4.95 -11.44
C GLY A 34 3.77 4.64 -10.05
N VAL A 35 4.53 5.56 -9.45
CA VAL A 35 5.07 5.40 -8.08
C VAL A 35 3.94 5.28 -7.07
N ASN A 36 2.92 6.16 -7.15
CA ASN A 36 1.77 6.09 -6.25
C ASN A 36 1.01 4.76 -6.42
N SER A 37 0.82 4.33 -7.66
CA SER A 37 0.11 3.08 -7.98
C SER A 37 0.90 1.84 -7.54
N ALA A 38 2.22 1.84 -7.71
CA ALA A 38 3.10 0.75 -7.30
C ALA A 38 3.19 0.64 -5.77
N ALA A 39 3.30 1.79 -5.07
CA ALA A 39 3.27 1.82 -3.61
C ALA A 39 1.97 1.21 -3.07
N PHE A 40 0.82 1.62 -3.61
CA PHE A 40 -0.47 1.03 -3.22
C PHE A 40 -0.56 -0.45 -3.59
N GLY A 41 -0.05 -0.86 -4.76
CA GLY A 41 -0.02 -2.27 -5.18
C GLY A 41 0.82 -3.14 -4.25
N VAL A 42 1.97 -2.65 -3.79
CA VAL A 42 2.85 -3.35 -2.84
C VAL A 42 2.21 -3.41 -1.45
N VAL A 43 1.67 -2.30 -0.96
CA VAL A 43 0.95 -2.28 0.33
C VAL A 43 -0.26 -3.22 0.27
N SER A 44 -1.00 -3.20 -0.84
CA SER A 44 -2.13 -4.09 -1.04
C SER A 44 -1.71 -5.56 -1.08
N SER A 45 -0.61 -5.90 -1.75
CA SER A 45 -0.14 -7.29 -1.85
C SER A 45 0.48 -7.83 -0.57
N ILE A 46 0.99 -6.97 0.31
CA ILE A 46 1.54 -7.35 1.61
C ILE A 46 0.43 -7.41 2.66
N LEU A 47 -0.40 -6.36 2.78
CA LEU A 47 -1.45 -6.27 3.80
C LEU A 47 -2.69 -7.10 3.46
N PHE A 48 -3.06 -7.20 2.17
CA PHE A 48 -4.26 -7.91 1.73
C PHE A 48 -3.93 -9.22 1.02
N ARG A 49 -2.70 -9.74 1.17
CA ARG A 49 -2.50 -11.16 0.84
C ARG A 49 -3.46 -11.91 1.76
N PRO A 50 -4.42 -12.69 1.23
CA PRO A 50 -5.33 -13.45 2.08
C PRO A 50 -4.46 -14.35 2.93
N PHE A 51 -4.34 -13.99 4.20
CA PHE A 51 -3.65 -14.80 5.18
C PHE A 51 -4.37 -16.15 5.13
N PRO A 52 -3.67 -17.26 4.85
CA PRO A 52 -4.29 -18.58 4.70
C PRO A 52 -4.67 -19.13 6.09
N ALA A 53 -5.43 -18.36 6.86
CA ALA A 53 -6.15 -18.87 8.00
C ALA A 53 -7.37 -19.62 7.47
N GLU A 54 -7.43 -20.91 7.75
CA GLU A 54 -8.55 -21.78 7.38
C GLU A 54 -9.89 -21.29 7.96
N HIS A 55 -9.87 -20.45 8.99
CA HIS A 55 -11.04 -19.88 9.68
C HIS A 55 -10.83 -18.37 9.91
N SER A 56 -11.27 -17.54 8.95
CA SER A 56 -11.03 -16.08 9.00
C SER A 56 -11.90 -15.36 10.03
N GLU A 57 -13.00 -15.99 10.45
CA GLU A 57 -13.90 -15.55 11.52
C GLU A 57 -13.34 -15.74 12.94
N GLU A 58 -12.31 -16.56 13.13
CA GLU A 58 -11.66 -16.81 14.42
C GLU A 58 -10.38 -15.98 14.63
N LEU A 59 -10.06 -15.10 13.69
CA LEU A 59 -8.89 -14.23 13.75
C LEU A 59 -9.07 -13.12 14.80
N VAL A 60 -8.15 -13.05 15.74
CA VAL A 60 -8.08 -12.00 16.77
C VAL A 60 -6.73 -11.31 16.68
N ASP A 61 -6.74 -9.97 16.72
CA ASP A 61 -5.52 -9.17 16.75
C ASP A 61 -5.01 -9.04 18.18
N VAL A 62 -3.73 -9.39 18.40
CA VAL A 62 -3.08 -9.39 19.72
C VAL A 62 -1.96 -8.38 19.70
N TYR A 63 -2.14 -7.29 20.44
CA TYR A 63 -1.18 -6.20 20.54
C TYR A 63 -0.71 -6.01 21.98
N MET A 64 0.55 -5.58 22.12
CA MET A 64 1.09 -5.20 23.41
C MET A 64 0.75 -3.75 23.74
N ARG A 65 0.38 -3.50 24.99
CA ARG A 65 0.27 -2.16 25.55
C ARG A 65 1.51 -1.89 26.39
N ASP A 66 2.27 -0.86 26.06
CA ASP A 66 3.39 -0.45 26.91
C ASP A 66 2.91 0.36 28.13
N ALA A 67 3.79 0.53 29.12
CA ALA A 67 3.50 1.33 30.31
C ALA A 67 3.29 2.83 30.01
N GLY A 68 3.68 3.30 28.82
CA GLY A 68 3.46 4.64 28.30
C GLY A 68 2.09 4.86 27.65
N GLY A 69 1.26 3.81 27.54
CA GLY A 69 -0.10 3.88 26.99
C GLY A 69 -0.18 3.75 25.46
N PHE A 70 0.89 3.30 24.80
CA PHE A 70 0.82 2.98 23.38
C PHE A 70 0.05 1.67 23.17
N GLU A 71 -1.15 1.74 22.59
CA GLU A 71 -2.01 0.57 22.32
C GLU A 71 -1.51 -0.33 21.19
N TYR A 72 -0.45 0.04 20.47
CA TYR A 72 0.16 -0.78 19.42
C TYR A 72 1.68 -0.77 19.59
N ALA A 73 2.15 -1.12 20.79
CA ALA A 73 3.58 -1.20 21.02
C ALA A 73 4.17 -2.31 20.11
N PRO A 74 5.30 -2.05 19.44
CA PRO A 74 5.92 -3.03 18.57
C PRO A 74 6.25 -4.29 19.37
N MET A 75 5.70 -5.43 18.95
CA MET A 75 5.96 -6.71 19.58
C MET A 75 7.34 -7.20 19.14
N SER A 76 8.24 -7.47 20.10
CA SER A 76 9.53 -8.03 19.74
C SER A 76 9.39 -9.52 19.42
N TYR A 77 10.35 -10.07 18.68
CA TYR A 77 10.35 -11.49 18.35
C TYR A 77 10.39 -12.40 19.61
N LEU A 78 10.98 -11.93 20.70
CA LEU A 78 11.00 -12.65 21.98
C LEU A 78 9.61 -12.69 22.62
N ASP A 79 8.89 -11.56 22.60
CA ASP A 79 7.53 -11.48 23.14
C ASP A 79 6.57 -12.40 22.37
N LEU A 80 6.73 -12.51 21.05
CA LEU A 80 6.00 -13.47 20.21
C LEU A 80 6.29 -14.93 20.61
N GLN A 81 7.56 -15.27 20.86
CA GLN A 81 7.90 -16.62 21.31
C GLN A 81 7.32 -16.94 22.68
N GLU A 82 7.35 -15.98 23.60
CA GLU A 82 6.77 -16.14 24.92
C GLU A 82 5.25 -16.33 24.83
N LEU A 83 4.57 -15.52 24.01
CA LEU A 83 3.14 -15.67 23.76
C LEU A 83 2.83 -17.05 23.18
N ARG A 84 3.60 -17.53 22.20
CA ARG A 84 3.43 -18.88 21.65
C ARG A 84 3.69 -19.99 22.67
N ALA A 85 4.68 -19.81 23.55
CA ALA A 85 5.04 -20.80 24.56
C ALA A 85 4.00 -20.91 25.69
N GLN A 86 3.31 -19.82 26.00
CA GLN A 86 2.28 -19.76 27.06
C GLN A 86 0.85 -19.85 26.52
N ASN A 87 0.68 -19.94 25.20
CA ASN A 87 -0.64 -19.94 24.59
C ASN A 87 -1.29 -21.33 24.70
N GLU A 88 -2.39 -21.39 25.45
CA GLU A 88 -3.28 -22.57 25.52
C GLU A 88 -4.65 -22.32 24.86
N VAL A 89 -4.90 -21.11 24.35
CA VAL A 89 -6.23 -20.64 23.92
C VAL A 89 -6.35 -20.56 22.40
N PHE A 90 -5.30 -20.11 21.70
CA PHE A 90 -5.29 -19.97 20.25
C PHE A 90 -4.58 -21.16 19.59
N VAL A 91 -5.03 -21.56 18.40
CA VAL A 91 -4.42 -22.66 17.63
C VAL A 91 -3.01 -22.27 17.13
N ASP A 92 -2.82 -21.00 16.75
CA ASP A 92 -1.51 -20.47 16.34
C ASP A 92 -1.44 -18.96 16.57
N ALA A 93 -0.22 -18.44 16.70
CA ALA A 93 0.08 -17.02 16.85
C ALA A 93 1.21 -16.62 15.88
N VAL A 94 0.95 -15.62 15.05
CA VAL A 94 1.87 -15.15 14.00
C VAL A 94 2.13 -13.66 14.17
N GLY A 95 3.40 -13.28 14.12
CA GLY A 95 3.82 -11.87 14.14
C GLY A 95 3.94 -11.30 12.73
N ALA A 96 3.59 -10.01 12.59
CA ALA A 96 3.77 -9.23 11.37
C ALA A 96 5.15 -8.55 11.33
#